data_AF-A0AB34JIC7-F1
#
_entry.id   AF-A0AB34JIC7-F1
#
_cell.length_a   1.000
_cell.length_b   1.000
_cell.length_c   1.000
_cell.angle_alpha   90.00
_cell.angle_beta   90.00
_cell.angle_gamma   90.00
#
_symmetry.space_group_name_H-M   'P 1'
#
loop_
_entity.id
_entity.type
_entity.pdbx_description
1 polymer ?
#
loop_
_entity_poly.entity_id
_entity_poly.type
_entity_poly.pdbx_seq_one_letter_code
_entity_poly.pdbx_strand_id
1 'polypeptide(L)'
;MQGRLVIEVPPLPVVELLLVIISLLLARSIWLLSEGRALLSKAAEGGLAKLTESKSSDERPHTHALTRGRSASAVSESRTPREPKFTDRVLQTSAKMFEQSMLDEADVDVGKFMDACRWYADKVLMRMGTFTLVTVRETHTNMDKVKQNYELNPDKHRSMRNLLEAECWSDMHQPGGVLMDPSAAMGLLWARRVLMFWICLFRRHMDRSDMRPATPTKESPAQSEVITAYEEALAPFNGWVTRTTFMLASRAFPEWQDIEAVLASNHEDAMADLRSWVQVLEPLLERMDNIIQDLDLNDMRKSI
;
A
#
# COMPACT_ATOMS: atom_id res chain seq x y z
N MET A 1 55.64 -35.87 16.26
CA MET A 1 54.34 -36.04 15.59
C MET A 1 53.27 -36.08 16.67
N GLN A 2 52.63 -34.95 16.97
CA GLN A 2 51.54 -34.86 17.94
C GLN A 2 50.21 -34.94 17.18
N GLY A 3 49.43 -35.99 17.47
CA GLY A 3 48.12 -36.21 16.85
C GLY A 3 47.11 -35.17 17.32
N ARG A 4 46.47 -34.50 16.35
CA ARG A 4 45.36 -33.58 16.59
C ARG A 4 44.10 -34.40 16.84
N LEU A 5 43.51 -34.26 18.02
CA LEU A 5 42.20 -34.83 18.32
C LEU A 5 41.14 -33.98 17.59
N VAL A 6 40.46 -34.56 16.59
CA VAL A 6 39.32 -33.93 15.92
C VAL A 6 38.07 -34.34 16.70
N ILE A 7 37.43 -33.39 17.36
CA ILE A 7 36.14 -33.60 18.02
C ILE A 7 35.05 -33.28 16.99
N GLU A 8 34.41 -34.32 16.46
CA GLU A 8 33.18 -34.15 15.68
C GLU A 8 32.04 -33.76 16.63
N VAL A 9 31.61 -32.51 16.52
CA VAL A 9 30.40 -32.02 17.20
C VAL A 9 29.21 -32.38 16.30
N PRO A 10 28.22 -33.15 16.78
CA PRO A 10 27.04 -33.45 15.98
C PRO A 10 26.31 -32.14 15.63
N PRO A 11 25.70 -32.03 14.43
CA PRO A 11 24.93 -30.85 14.07
C PRO A 11 23.78 -30.68 15.08
N LEU A 12 23.88 -29.65 15.91
CA LEU A 12 22.80 -29.26 16.80
C LEU A 12 21.56 -28.91 15.97
N PRO A 13 20.36 -29.26 16.42
CA PRO A 13 19.12 -28.99 15.69
C PRO A 13 18.68 -27.52 15.85
N VAL A 14 19.49 -26.61 15.31
CA VAL A 14 19.24 -25.16 15.34
C VAL A 14 17.88 -24.83 14.70
N VAL A 15 17.49 -25.58 13.67
CA VAL A 15 16.21 -25.41 12.99
C VAL A 15 15.03 -25.76 13.90
N GLU A 16 15.10 -26.86 14.64
CA GLU A 16 14.03 -27.27 15.56
C GLU A 16 13.90 -26.30 16.73
N LEU A 17 15.03 -25.78 17.24
CA LEU A 17 15.04 -24.74 18.26
C LEU A 17 14.41 -23.43 17.74
N LEU A 18 14.74 -23.02 16.51
CA LEU A 18 14.14 -21.84 15.89
C LEU A 18 12.63 -22.01 15.69
N LEU A 19 12.16 -23.18 15.25
CA LEU A 19 10.74 -23.48 15.07
C LEU A 19 9.98 -23.43 16.41
N VAL A 20 10.58 -23.92 17.50
CA VAL A 20 10.01 -23.82 18.84
C VAL A 20 9.91 -22.36 19.29
N ILE A 21 10.97 -21.56 19.09
CA ILE A 21 10.97 -20.14 19.43
C ILE A 21 9.88 -19.39 18.65
N ILE A 22 9.77 -19.61 17.34
CA ILE A 22 8.74 -19.00 16.49
C ILE A 22 7.33 -19.40 16.99
N SER A 23 7.12 -20.67 17.31
CA SER A 23 5.83 -21.17 17.82
C SER A 23 5.43 -20.51 19.14
N LEU A 24 6.39 -20.32 20.05
CA LEU A 24 6.16 -19.62 21.32
C LEU A 24 5.83 -18.13 21.13
N LEU A 25 6.51 -17.46 20.19
CA LEU A 25 6.24 -16.06 19.87
C LEU A 25 4.85 -15.87 19.23
N LEU A 26 4.43 -16.79 18.36
CA LEU A 26 3.10 -16.80 17.77
C LEU A 26 2.01 -17.05 18.83
N ALA A 27 2.20 -18.04 19.70
CA ALA A 27 1.28 -18.32 20.80
C ALA A 27 1.12 -17.12 21.74
N ARG A 28 2.22 -16.45 22.09
CA ARG A 28 2.20 -15.23 22.90
C ARG A 28 1.46 -14.08 22.21
N SER A 29 1.67 -13.90 20.91
CA SER A 29 1.00 -12.85 20.14
C SER A 29 -0.51 -13.09 20.06
N ILE A 30 -0.94 -14.33 19.82
CA ILE A 30 -2.36 -14.72 19.84
C ILE A 30 -2.98 -14.48 21.21
N TRP A 31 -2.27 -14.84 22.29
CA TRP A 31 -2.72 -14.61 23.65
C TRP A 31 -2.93 -13.12 23.96
N LEU A 32 -1.94 -12.27 23.63
CA LEU A 32 -2.04 -10.81 23.81
C LEU A 32 -3.21 -10.20 23.01
N LEU A 33 -3.44 -10.68 21.78
CA LEU A 33 -4.59 -10.24 20.99
C LEU A 33 -5.92 -10.68 21.59
N SER A 34 -5.99 -11.88 22.17
CA SER A 34 -7.20 -12.38 22.84
C SER A 34 -7.54 -11.58 24.10
N GLU A 35 -6.52 -11.20 24.87
CA GLU A 35 -6.67 -10.39 26.08
C GLU A 35 -7.06 -8.95 25.75
N GLY A 36 -6.43 -8.35 24.73
CA GLY A 36 -6.83 -7.04 24.21
C GLY A 36 -8.29 -7.00 23.74
N ARG A 37 -8.76 -8.06 23.07
CA ARG A 37 -10.15 -8.19 22.63
C ARG A 37 -11.12 -8.29 23.82
N ALA A 38 -10.76 -9.01 24.88
CA ALA A 38 -11.57 -9.12 26.09
C ALA A 38 -11.71 -7.77 26.82
N LEU A 39 -10.62 -7.01 26.90
CA LEU A 39 -10.61 -5.67 27.50
C LEU A 39 -11.49 -4.69 26.71
N LEU A 40 -11.41 -4.72 25.37
CA LEU A 40 -12.24 -3.88 24.50
C LEU A 40 -13.73 -4.23 24.59
N SER A 41 -14.08 -5.52 24.68
CA SER A 41 -15.48 -5.96 24.89
C SER A 41 -16.03 -5.42 26.20
N LYS A 42 -15.26 -5.54 27.29
CA LYS A 42 -15.67 -5.06 28.62
C LYS A 42 -15.80 -3.53 28.66
N ALA A 43 -14.92 -2.81 27.97
CA ALA A 43 -15.00 -1.36 27.84
C ALA A 43 -16.23 -0.90 27.03
N ALA A 44 -16.55 -1.62 25.95
CA ALA A 44 -17.73 -1.36 25.14
C ALA A 44 -19.03 -1.59 25.92
N GLU A 45 -19.13 -2.70 26.67
CA GLU A 45 -20.27 -2.99 27.54
C GLU A 45 -20.45 -1.94 28.65
N GLY A 46 -19.36 -1.52 29.30
CA GLY A 46 -19.38 -0.47 30.32
C GLY A 46 -19.75 0.92 29.78
N GLY A 47 -19.33 1.24 28.55
CA GLY A 47 -19.71 2.47 27.87
C GLY A 47 -21.20 2.50 27.48
N LEU A 48 -21.73 1.37 27.02
CA LEU A 48 -23.14 1.24 26.66
C LEU A 48 -24.06 1.36 27.89
N ALA A 49 -23.66 0.77 29.03
CA ALA A 49 -24.40 0.87 30.29
C ALA A 49 -24.52 2.32 30.80
N LYS A 50 -23.43 3.10 30.70
CA LYS A 50 -23.42 4.52 31.09
C LYS A 50 -24.30 5.39 30.18
N LEU A 51 -24.37 5.07 28.89
CA LEU A 51 -25.26 5.76 27.96
C LEU A 51 -26.74 5.45 28.22
N THR A 52 -27.06 4.22 28.66
CA THR A 52 -28.43 3.87 29.08
C THR A 52 -28.85 4.53 30.40
N GLU A 53 -27.95 4.69 31.37
CA GLU A 53 -28.23 5.42 32.62
C GLU A 53 -28.33 6.94 32.43
N SER A 54 -27.53 7.52 31.52
CA SER A 54 -27.63 8.94 31.19
C SER A 54 -28.96 9.29 30.51
N LYS A 55 -29.62 8.32 29.87
CA LYS A 55 -30.88 8.52 29.15
C LYS A 55 -32.13 8.34 30.02
N SER A 56 -32.01 7.67 31.18
CA SER A 56 -33.11 7.51 32.14
C SER A 56 -33.23 8.66 33.15
N SER A 57 -32.28 9.60 33.14
CA SER A 57 -32.21 10.70 34.13
C SER A 57 -32.86 12.01 33.65
N ASP A 58 -33.35 12.09 32.42
CA ASP A 58 -33.83 13.35 31.80
C ASP A 58 -35.28 13.27 31.28
N GLU A 59 -36.18 12.64 32.03
CA GLU A 59 -37.62 12.75 31.81
C GLU A 59 -38.32 13.29 33.06
N ARG A 60 -38.71 14.58 33.01
CA ARG A 60 -39.83 15.12 33.80
C ARG A 60 -41.01 15.46 32.88
N PRO A 61 -42.26 15.30 33.36
CA PRO A 61 -43.42 15.19 32.50
C PRO A 61 -44.12 16.54 32.29
N HIS A 62 -44.52 16.81 31.04
CA HIS A 62 -45.61 17.74 30.75
C HIS A 62 -46.74 17.00 30.04
N THR A 63 -47.82 16.80 30.79
CA THR A 63 -49.15 16.40 30.35
C THR A 63 -49.77 17.44 29.42
N HIS A 64 -50.34 17.02 28.29
CA HIS A 64 -51.64 17.50 27.81
C HIS A 64 -52.24 16.49 26.81
N ALA A 65 -53.57 16.51 26.77
CA ALA A 65 -54.46 15.40 26.46
C ALA A 65 -54.80 15.20 24.96
N LEU A 66 -55.09 13.93 24.64
CA LEU A 66 -56.16 13.40 23.78
C LEU A 66 -56.51 14.12 22.46
N THR A 67 -56.27 13.44 21.34
CA THR A 67 -57.36 13.02 20.42
C THR A 67 -56.93 11.86 19.51
N ARG A 68 -57.93 11.24 18.87
CA ARG A 68 -58.08 9.81 18.60
C ARG A 68 -58.01 9.50 17.09
N GLY A 69 -57.25 8.48 16.72
CA GLY A 69 -57.58 7.52 15.65
C GLY A 69 -57.08 7.80 14.21
N ARG A 70 -56.20 6.93 13.69
CA ARG A 70 -56.50 5.93 12.64
C ARG A 70 -55.26 5.20 12.11
N SER A 71 -55.40 3.87 12.03
CA SER A 71 -54.79 2.83 11.19
C SER A 71 -53.46 3.05 10.45
N ALA A 72 -52.50 2.20 10.84
CA ALA A 72 -51.81 1.19 10.02
C ALA A 72 -51.27 1.58 8.63
N SER A 73 -49.93 1.72 8.54
CA SER A 73 -49.06 0.82 7.75
C SER A 73 -47.61 1.30 7.87
N ALA A 74 -46.87 0.73 8.82
CA ALA A 74 -45.43 0.90 8.91
C ALA A 74 -44.78 -0.20 8.06
N VAL A 75 -44.46 0.12 6.81
CA VAL A 75 -43.48 -0.64 6.04
C VAL A 75 -42.12 -0.30 6.65
N SER A 76 -41.58 -1.26 7.39
CA SER A 76 -40.21 -1.25 7.90
C SER A 76 -39.25 -1.36 6.71
N GLU A 77 -38.90 -0.23 6.09
CA GLU A 77 -37.70 -0.16 5.27
C GLU A 77 -36.47 -0.34 6.18
N SER A 78 -35.90 -1.54 6.17
CA SER A 78 -34.54 -1.76 6.63
C SER A 78 -33.61 -0.93 5.73
N ARG A 79 -33.31 0.30 6.13
CA ARG A 79 -32.21 1.07 5.54
C ARG A 79 -30.92 0.33 5.91
N THR A 80 -30.44 -0.49 4.98
CA THR A 80 -29.02 -0.79 4.90
C THR A 80 -28.27 0.54 4.93
N PRO A 81 -27.17 0.67 5.71
CA PRO A 81 -26.32 1.84 5.62
C PRO A 81 -25.88 1.95 4.16
N ARG A 82 -26.32 3.01 3.46
CA ARG A 82 -25.76 3.31 2.14
C ARG A 82 -24.29 3.61 2.37
N GLU A 83 -23.42 2.76 1.85
CA GLU A 83 -21.99 3.03 1.82
C GLU A 83 -21.76 4.42 1.20
N PRO A 84 -20.82 5.20 1.76
CA PRO A 84 -20.52 6.52 1.25
C PRO A 84 -20.09 6.41 -0.21
N LYS A 85 -20.87 6.99 -1.13
CA LYS A 85 -20.43 7.16 -2.51
C LYS A 85 -19.35 8.24 -2.53
N PHE A 86 -18.13 7.85 -2.89
CA PHE A 86 -17.03 8.78 -3.08
C PHE A 86 -17.29 9.59 -4.37
N THR A 87 -17.40 10.91 -4.21
CA THR A 87 -17.59 11.84 -5.33
C THR A 87 -16.29 12.47 -5.80
N ASP A 88 -15.18 12.20 -5.11
CA ASP A 88 -13.88 12.75 -5.40
C ASP A 88 -13.08 11.85 -6.35
N ARG A 89 -12.51 12.46 -7.39
CA ARG A 89 -11.67 11.83 -8.42
C ARG A 89 -10.23 11.69 -7.92
N VAL A 90 -10.03 10.80 -6.94
CA VAL A 90 -8.75 10.72 -6.22
C VAL A 90 -7.59 10.31 -7.10
N LEU A 91 -7.79 9.38 -8.03
CA LEU A 91 -6.74 9.01 -8.98
C LEU A 91 -6.39 10.15 -9.93
N GLN A 92 -7.38 10.94 -10.38
CA GLN A 92 -7.11 12.14 -11.19
C GLN A 92 -6.26 13.17 -10.43
N THR A 93 -6.53 13.34 -9.13
CA THR A 93 -5.73 14.23 -8.28
C THR A 93 -4.30 13.72 -8.13
N SER A 94 -4.14 12.41 -7.87
CA SER A 94 -2.82 11.76 -7.84
C SER A 94 -2.07 11.95 -9.15
N ALA A 95 -2.72 11.74 -10.30
CA ALA A 95 -2.12 11.92 -11.60
C ALA A 95 -1.56 13.35 -11.77
N LYS A 96 -2.36 14.37 -11.43
CA LYS A 96 -1.91 15.78 -11.49
C LYS A 96 -0.71 16.06 -10.58
N MET A 97 -0.65 15.45 -9.38
CA MET A 97 0.50 15.62 -8.49
C MET A 97 1.77 15.00 -9.06
N PHE A 98 1.67 13.81 -9.64
CA PHE A 98 2.79 13.19 -10.35
C PHE A 98 3.20 13.99 -11.59
N GLU A 99 2.25 14.52 -12.36
CA GLU A 99 2.52 15.40 -13.49
C GLU A 99 3.30 16.65 -13.07
N GLN A 100 2.90 17.28 -11.96
CA GLN A 100 3.58 18.46 -11.41
C GLN A 100 5.00 18.18 -10.91
N SER A 101 5.35 16.91 -10.69
CA SER A 101 6.70 16.49 -10.33
C SER A 101 7.65 16.38 -11.53
N MET A 102 7.15 16.43 -12.77
CA MET A 102 7.99 16.42 -13.97
C MET A 102 8.65 17.79 -14.21
N LEU A 103 9.95 17.78 -14.58
CA LEU A 103 10.71 18.96 -14.99
C LEU A 103 10.98 18.97 -16.50
N ASP A 104 11.26 20.13 -17.09
CA ASP A 104 11.42 20.27 -18.56
C ASP A 104 12.65 19.51 -19.12
N GLU A 105 13.71 19.34 -18.33
CA GLU A 105 14.98 18.69 -18.73
C GLU A 105 14.96 17.16 -18.61
N ALA A 106 13.80 16.52 -18.83
CA ALA A 106 13.59 15.09 -18.61
C ALA A 106 13.99 14.63 -17.19
N ASP A 107 13.79 15.50 -16.20
CA ASP A 107 14.14 15.29 -14.79
C ASP A 107 12.87 15.30 -13.92
N VAL A 108 13.04 15.11 -12.61
CA VAL A 108 11.98 14.98 -11.61
C VAL A 108 12.25 15.90 -10.42
N ASP A 109 11.24 16.67 -10.02
CA ASP A 109 11.19 17.45 -8.79
C ASP A 109 10.99 16.50 -7.60
N VAL A 110 12.05 16.25 -6.84
CA VAL A 110 12.08 15.26 -5.76
C VAL A 110 11.07 15.59 -4.67
N GLY A 111 10.95 16.86 -4.29
CA GLY A 111 10.01 17.31 -3.26
C GLY A 111 8.57 17.01 -3.66
N LYS A 112 8.17 17.43 -4.86
CA LYS A 112 6.83 17.16 -5.39
C LYS A 112 6.57 15.68 -5.62
N PHE A 113 7.57 14.92 -6.06
CA PHE A 113 7.45 13.47 -6.23
C PHE A 113 7.19 12.78 -4.88
N MET A 114 7.91 13.16 -3.82
CA MET A 114 7.66 12.62 -2.47
C MET A 114 6.24 12.91 -1.99
N ASP A 115 5.77 14.15 -2.19
CA ASP A 115 4.42 14.55 -1.83
C ASP A 115 3.37 13.77 -2.62
N ALA A 116 3.58 13.56 -3.92
CA ALA A 116 2.72 12.77 -4.78
C ALA A 116 2.63 11.29 -4.34
N CYS A 117 3.78 10.67 -4.00
CA CYS A 117 3.82 9.31 -3.47
C CYS A 117 3.06 9.15 -2.16
N ARG A 118 3.29 10.05 -1.19
CA ARG A 118 2.59 10.00 0.11
C ARG A 118 1.09 10.24 -0.06
N TRP A 119 0.71 11.20 -0.90
CA TRP A 119 -0.69 11.45 -1.20
C TRP A 119 -1.36 10.24 -1.86
N TYR A 120 -0.70 9.60 -2.83
CA TYR A 120 -1.21 8.38 -3.46
C TYR A 120 -1.41 7.26 -2.43
N ALA A 121 -0.43 7.04 -1.55
CA ALA A 121 -0.55 6.05 -0.49
C ALA A 121 -1.73 6.34 0.46
N ASP A 122 -1.83 7.57 0.96
CA ASP A 122 -2.82 7.96 1.97
C ASP A 122 -4.24 8.10 1.42
N LYS A 123 -4.39 8.52 0.16
CA LYS A 123 -5.69 8.90 -0.42
C LYS A 123 -6.23 7.92 -1.43
N VAL A 124 -5.37 7.15 -2.10
CA VAL A 124 -5.77 6.14 -3.07
C VAL A 124 -5.62 4.75 -2.47
N LEU A 125 -4.40 4.36 -2.09
CA LEU A 125 -4.13 2.98 -1.66
C LEU A 125 -4.92 2.61 -0.41
N MET A 126 -5.00 3.50 0.59
CA MET A 126 -5.79 3.26 1.79
C MET A 126 -7.29 2.98 1.52
N ARG A 127 -7.86 3.51 0.42
CA ARG A 127 -9.26 3.24 0.04
C ARG A 127 -9.47 1.83 -0.47
N MET A 128 -8.44 1.24 -1.08
CA MET A 128 -8.47 -0.12 -1.61
C MET A 128 -8.45 -1.20 -0.52
N GLY A 129 -8.36 -0.81 0.76
CA GLY A 129 -8.52 -1.70 1.91
C GLY A 129 -7.22 -2.30 2.43
N THR A 130 -7.34 -3.34 3.26
CA THR A 130 -6.22 -3.87 4.07
C THR A 130 -5.08 -4.47 3.25
N PHE A 131 -5.36 -4.91 2.02
CA PHE A 131 -4.37 -5.45 1.08
C PHE A 131 -3.21 -4.47 0.83
N THR A 132 -3.47 -3.17 0.82
CA THR A 132 -2.45 -2.16 0.48
C THR A 132 -1.65 -1.64 1.67
N LEU A 133 -1.98 -2.02 2.91
CA LEU A 133 -1.38 -1.43 4.11
C LEU A 133 0.14 -1.60 4.19
N VAL A 134 0.66 -2.73 3.72
CA VAL A 134 2.11 -2.96 3.63
C VAL A 134 2.71 -1.99 2.62
N THR A 135 2.13 -1.87 1.41
CA THR A 135 2.59 -0.94 0.37
C THR A 135 2.53 0.52 0.83
N VAL A 136 1.50 0.91 1.59
CA VAL A 136 1.40 2.25 2.19
C VAL A 136 2.59 2.47 3.13
N ARG A 137 2.82 1.57 4.09
CA ARG A 137 3.95 1.69 5.02
C ARG A 137 5.29 1.78 4.30
N GLU A 138 5.55 0.89 3.33
CA GLU A 138 6.80 0.89 2.58
C GLU A 138 6.98 2.17 1.74
N THR A 139 5.89 2.74 1.20
CA THR A 139 5.93 4.03 0.51
C THR A 139 6.43 5.13 1.45
N HIS A 140 5.89 5.22 2.67
CA HIS A 140 6.34 6.20 3.65
C HIS A 140 7.80 5.98 4.04
N THR A 141 8.19 4.74 4.36
CA THR A 141 9.58 4.41 4.69
C THR A 141 10.53 4.82 3.57
N ASN A 142 10.20 4.53 2.31
CA ASN A 142 11.04 4.91 1.17
C ASN A 142 11.12 6.43 1.01
N MET A 143 10.01 7.15 1.14
CA MET A 143 10.02 8.61 1.07
C MET A 143 10.77 9.24 2.26
N ASP A 144 10.81 8.58 3.42
CA ASP A 144 11.63 9.02 4.56
C ASP A 144 13.13 8.85 4.26
N LYS A 145 13.55 7.79 3.55
CA LYS A 145 14.93 7.63 3.07
C LYS A 145 15.32 8.77 2.12
N VAL A 146 14.45 9.11 1.17
CA VAL A 146 14.69 10.22 0.22
C VAL A 146 14.78 11.56 0.93
N LYS A 147 13.86 11.80 1.88
CA LYS A 147 13.78 13.04 2.66
C LYS A 147 15.08 13.34 3.43
N GLN A 148 15.73 12.32 3.99
CA GLN A 148 16.97 12.50 4.77
C GLN A 148 18.06 13.22 3.97
N ASN A 149 18.26 12.87 2.70
CA ASN A 149 19.27 13.53 1.87
C ASN A 149 18.72 14.79 1.18
N TYR A 150 17.45 14.80 0.79
CA TYR A 150 16.79 15.99 0.25
C TYR A 150 16.92 17.21 1.18
N GLU A 151 16.69 17.02 2.49
CA GLU A 151 16.69 18.10 3.49
C GLU A 151 18.07 18.71 3.78
N LEU A 152 19.15 18.04 3.38
CA LEU A 152 20.50 18.61 3.51
C LEU A 152 20.68 19.86 2.65
N ASN A 153 20.04 19.92 1.48
CA ASN A 153 20.03 21.08 0.61
C ASN A 153 18.84 21.05 -0.38
N PRO A 154 17.63 21.44 0.03
CA PRO A 154 16.42 21.33 -0.80
C PRO A 154 16.52 22.04 -2.15
N ASP A 155 17.25 23.17 -2.23
CA ASP A 155 17.43 23.92 -3.47
C ASP A 155 18.30 23.14 -4.47
N LYS A 156 19.41 22.55 -4.01
CA LYS A 156 20.29 21.74 -4.86
C LYS A 156 19.69 20.36 -5.17
N HIS A 157 19.03 19.76 -4.20
CA HIS A 157 18.42 18.42 -4.29
C HIS A 157 16.99 18.44 -4.80
N ARG A 158 16.52 19.58 -5.34
CA ARG A 158 15.24 19.68 -6.03
C ARG A 158 15.16 18.73 -7.22
N SER A 159 16.24 18.62 -7.99
CA SER A 159 16.36 17.70 -9.12
C SER A 159 16.74 16.29 -8.63
N MET A 160 16.09 15.26 -9.18
CA MET A 160 16.42 13.87 -8.89
C MET A 160 17.84 13.55 -9.36
N ARG A 161 18.23 14.01 -10.55
CA ARG A 161 19.60 13.86 -11.05
C ARG A 161 20.63 14.47 -10.09
N ASN A 162 20.44 15.72 -9.68
CA ASN A 162 21.37 16.40 -8.77
C ASN A 162 21.47 15.70 -7.40
N LEU A 163 20.34 15.25 -6.84
CA LEU A 163 20.33 14.51 -5.58
C LEU A 163 21.12 13.21 -5.69
N LEU A 164 20.92 12.45 -6.77
CA LEU A 164 21.57 11.16 -6.98
C LEU A 164 23.06 11.30 -7.34
N GLU A 165 23.42 12.30 -8.15
CA GLU A 165 24.83 12.64 -8.40
C GLU A 165 25.57 13.02 -7.12
N ALA A 166 24.91 13.72 -6.19
CA ALA A 166 25.50 14.02 -4.89
C ALA A 166 25.74 12.77 -4.05
N GLU A 167 24.85 11.77 -4.08
CA GLU A 167 25.09 10.47 -3.43
C GLU A 167 26.27 9.73 -4.09
N CYS A 168 26.34 9.70 -5.42
CA CYS A 168 27.45 9.11 -6.16
C CYS A 168 28.80 9.75 -5.78
N TRP A 169 28.87 11.09 -5.73
CA TRP A 169 30.11 11.81 -5.38
C TRP A 169 30.53 11.66 -3.92
N SER A 170 29.63 11.21 -3.05
CA SER A 170 29.96 10.91 -1.65
C SER A 170 30.62 9.53 -1.46
N ASP A 171 30.78 8.77 -2.55
CA ASP A 171 31.28 7.38 -2.56
C ASP A 171 30.51 6.46 -1.59
N MET A 172 29.24 6.78 -1.31
CA MET A 172 28.45 5.98 -0.38
C MET A 172 28.03 4.64 -1.00
N HIS A 173 27.80 4.58 -2.31
CA HIS A 173 27.38 3.36 -3.00
C HIS A 173 28.56 2.47 -3.37
N GLN A 174 28.32 1.16 -3.43
CA GLN A 174 29.33 0.19 -3.87
C GLN A 174 29.30 0.06 -5.40
N PRO A 175 30.44 -0.27 -6.04
CA PRO A 175 30.51 -0.48 -7.48
C PRO A 175 29.51 -1.53 -8.00
N GLY A 176 29.02 -1.34 -9.23
CA GLY A 176 28.12 -2.27 -9.91
C GLY A 176 26.66 -2.16 -9.46
N GLY A 177 26.19 -0.93 -9.23
CA GLY A 177 24.80 -0.65 -8.84
C GLY A 177 24.40 -1.11 -7.45
N VAL A 178 25.36 -1.35 -6.54
CA VAL A 178 25.06 -1.84 -5.20
C VAL A 178 24.82 -0.66 -4.26
N LEU A 179 23.53 -0.36 -4.02
CA LEU A 179 23.13 0.79 -3.23
C LEU A 179 23.31 0.55 -1.72
N MET A 180 23.63 1.62 -1.00
CA MET A 180 23.52 1.62 0.45
C MET A 180 22.07 1.78 0.88
N ASP A 181 21.69 1.13 1.97
CA ASP A 181 20.37 1.27 2.59
C ASP A 181 20.56 1.64 4.07
N PRO A 182 20.09 2.82 4.54
CA PRO A 182 19.26 3.81 3.83
C PRO A 182 20.04 4.71 2.85
N SER A 183 19.37 5.12 1.76
CA SER A 183 19.77 6.18 0.82
C SER A 183 18.55 6.71 0.03
N ALA A 184 18.68 7.88 -0.58
CA ALA A 184 17.67 8.43 -1.48
C ALA A 184 17.56 7.61 -2.76
N ALA A 185 18.69 7.15 -3.34
CA ALA A 185 18.70 6.21 -4.46
C ALA A 185 17.86 4.97 -4.18
N MET A 186 18.03 4.36 -3.00
CA MET A 186 17.25 3.19 -2.61
C MET A 186 15.76 3.50 -2.49
N GLY A 187 15.41 4.63 -1.87
CA GLY A 187 14.02 5.06 -1.73
C GLY A 187 13.33 5.34 -3.08
N LEU A 188 14.00 6.05 -3.98
CA LEU A 188 13.50 6.38 -5.32
C LEU A 188 13.40 5.15 -6.22
N LEU A 189 14.37 4.23 -6.15
CA LEU A 189 14.35 2.98 -6.90
C LEU A 189 13.15 2.11 -6.52
N TRP A 190 12.89 1.92 -5.23
CA TRP A 190 11.73 1.15 -4.78
C TRP A 190 10.40 1.85 -5.06
N ALA A 191 10.34 3.17 -4.94
CA ALA A 191 9.16 3.94 -5.33
C ALA A 191 8.81 3.73 -6.81
N ARG A 192 9.81 3.83 -7.70
CA ARG A 192 9.63 3.57 -9.14
C ARG A 192 9.11 2.15 -9.40
N ARG A 193 9.74 1.13 -8.79
CA ARG A 193 9.35 -0.28 -8.98
C ARG A 193 7.91 -0.56 -8.54
N VAL A 194 7.49 0.01 -7.41
CA VAL A 194 6.11 -0.14 -6.90
C VAL A 194 5.10 0.62 -7.77
N LEU A 195 5.42 1.82 -8.23
CA LEU A 195 4.55 2.55 -9.18
C LEU A 195 4.42 1.80 -10.51
N MET A 196 5.48 1.17 -11.00
CA MET A 196 5.43 0.32 -12.19
C MET A 196 4.48 -0.87 -12.00
N PHE A 197 4.49 -1.51 -10.82
CA PHE A 197 3.51 -2.56 -10.50
C PHE A 197 2.06 -2.06 -10.64
N TRP A 198 1.75 -0.87 -10.13
CA TRP A 198 0.41 -0.28 -10.25
C TRP A 198 0.06 0.07 -11.71
N ILE A 199 1.02 0.56 -12.50
CA ILE A 199 0.83 0.76 -13.95
C ILE A 199 0.48 -0.57 -14.63
N CYS A 200 1.27 -1.63 -14.41
CA CYS A 200 1.02 -2.96 -14.97
C CYS A 200 -0.37 -3.47 -14.58
N LEU A 201 -0.76 -3.30 -13.31
CA LEU A 201 -2.06 -3.75 -12.83
C LEU A 201 -3.22 -2.97 -13.47
N PHE A 202 -3.15 -1.64 -13.49
CA PHE A 202 -4.21 -0.80 -14.04
C PHE A 202 -4.36 -0.99 -15.55
N ARG A 203 -3.26 -1.12 -16.30
CA ARG A 203 -3.30 -1.45 -17.74
C ARG A 203 -4.04 -2.76 -18.00
N ARG A 204 -3.74 -3.80 -17.22
CA ARG A 204 -4.38 -5.12 -17.36
C ARG A 204 -5.89 -5.05 -17.18
N HIS A 205 -6.34 -4.33 -16.16
CA HIS A 205 -7.76 -4.12 -15.92
C HIS A 205 -8.43 -3.34 -17.05
N MET A 206 -7.77 -2.28 -17.55
CA MET A 206 -8.26 -1.51 -18.70
C MET A 206 -8.39 -2.36 -19.96
N ASP A 207 -7.33 -3.09 -20.32
CA ASP A 207 -7.32 -3.95 -21.50
C ASP A 207 -8.45 -4.99 -21.44
N ARG A 208 -8.66 -5.60 -20.27
CA ARG A 208 -9.74 -6.57 -20.07
C ARG A 208 -11.13 -5.93 -20.17
N SER A 209 -11.30 -4.74 -19.60
CA SER A 209 -12.58 -4.02 -19.61
C SER A 209 -12.96 -3.56 -21.02
N ASP A 210 -11.97 -3.22 -21.85
CA ASP A 210 -12.16 -2.86 -23.25
C ASP A 210 -12.45 -4.09 -24.15
N MET A 211 -12.12 -5.32 -23.70
CA MET A 211 -12.46 -6.57 -24.39
C MET A 211 -13.92 -6.98 -24.13
N ARG A 212 -14.59 -7.55 -25.14
CA ARG A 212 -15.94 -8.16 -24.99
C ARG A 212 -15.93 -9.21 -23.87
N PRO A 213 -17.03 -9.39 -23.11
CA PRO A 213 -17.05 -10.24 -21.93
C PRO A 213 -16.57 -11.66 -22.28
N ALA A 214 -15.41 -12.02 -21.72
CA ALA A 214 -14.89 -13.37 -21.79
C ALA A 214 -15.81 -14.32 -21.01
N THR A 215 -15.87 -15.57 -21.46
CA THR A 215 -16.52 -16.67 -20.73
C THR A 215 -16.08 -16.67 -19.26
N PRO A 216 -17.01 -16.81 -18.30
CA PRO A 216 -16.65 -16.81 -16.88
C PRO A 216 -15.64 -17.92 -16.57
N THR A 217 -14.47 -17.54 -16.06
CA THR A 217 -13.48 -18.45 -15.50
C THR A 217 -13.77 -18.70 -14.01
N LYS A 218 -13.26 -19.82 -13.45
CA LYS A 218 -13.40 -20.12 -12.02
C LYS A 218 -12.50 -19.26 -11.12
N GLU A 219 -11.44 -18.69 -11.68
CA GLU A 219 -10.52 -17.79 -10.96
C GLU A 219 -11.02 -16.34 -11.06
N SER A 220 -10.90 -15.59 -9.96
CA SER A 220 -11.13 -14.15 -9.94
C SER A 220 -10.16 -13.49 -10.94
N PRO A 221 -10.66 -12.81 -11.97
CA PRO A 221 -9.81 -12.09 -12.91
C PRO A 221 -8.90 -11.07 -12.21
N ALA A 222 -9.43 -10.40 -11.18
CA ALA A 222 -8.69 -9.42 -10.38
C ALA A 222 -7.48 -10.05 -9.67
N GLN A 223 -7.66 -11.25 -9.10
CA GLN A 223 -6.56 -11.98 -8.47
C GLN A 223 -5.47 -12.40 -9.48
N SER A 224 -5.86 -12.89 -10.65
CA SER A 224 -4.91 -13.27 -11.69
C SER A 224 -4.10 -12.06 -12.17
N GLU A 225 -4.77 -10.93 -12.41
CA GLU A 225 -4.14 -9.69 -12.88
C GLU A 225 -3.15 -9.11 -11.87
N VAL A 226 -3.48 -9.10 -10.57
CA VAL A 226 -2.56 -8.61 -9.52
C VAL A 226 -1.32 -9.50 -9.39
N ILE A 227 -1.46 -10.82 -9.59
CA ILE A 227 -0.32 -11.75 -9.59
C ILE A 227 0.55 -11.50 -10.83
N THR A 228 -0.04 -11.39 -12.03
CA THR A 228 0.73 -11.15 -13.25
C THR A 228 1.45 -9.80 -13.22
N ALA A 229 0.80 -8.73 -12.75
CA ALA A 229 1.43 -7.42 -12.59
C ALA A 229 2.62 -7.47 -11.62
N TYR A 230 2.51 -8.26 -10.54
CA TYR A 230 3.61 -8.48 -9.60
C TYR A 230 4.78 -9.25 -10.22
N GLU A 231 4.48 -10.32 -10.96
CA GLU A 231 5.50 -11.13 -11.63
C GLU A 231 6.34 -10.32 -12.61
N GLU A 232 5.72 -9.37 -13.29
CA GLU A 232 6.38 -8.47 -14.23
C GLU A 232 7.20 -7.38 -13.53
N ALA A 233 6.62 -6.67 -12.56
CA ALA A 233 7.22 -5.43 -12.05
C ALA A 233 8.09 -5.62 -10.79
N LEU A 234 7.76 -6.58 -9.91
CA LEU A 234 8.38 -6.67 -8.57
C LEU A 234 9.08 -8.00 -8.31
N ALA A 235 8.58 -9.10 -8.86
CA ALA A 235 9.19 -10.42 -8.64
C ALA A 235 10.67 -10.53 -9.02
N PRO A 236 11.21 -9.82 -10.03
CA PRO A 236 12.65 -9.84 -10.32
C PRO A 236 13.52 -9.36 -9.16
N PHE A 237 13.00 -8.47 -8.32
CA PHE A 237 13.71 -7.78 -7.24
C PHE A 237 13.39 -8.33 -5.84
N ASN A 238 12.44 -9.27 -5.75
CA ASN A 238 11.99 -9.81 -4.47
C ASN A 238 12.57 -11.20 -4.20
N GLY A 239 13.04 -11.40 -2.97
CA GLY A 239 13.45 -12.70 -2.46
C GLY A 239 12.28 -13.68 -2.34
N TRP A 240 12.61 -14.95 -2.08
CA TRP A 240 11.60 -16.01 -2.00
C TRP A 240 10.58 -15.77 -0.87
N VAL A 241 11.00 -15.18 0.26
CA VAL A 241 10.12 -14.85 1.40
C VAL A 241 9.14 -13.76 0.99
N THR A 242 9.65 -12.66 0.45
CA THR A 242 8.82 -11.55 -0.02
C THR A 242 7.83 -11.99 -1.11
N ARG A 243 8.28 -12.81 -2.08
CA ARG A 243 7.41 -13.41 -3.10
C ARG A 243 6.30 -14.26 -2.49
N THR A 244 6.63 -15.15 -1.55
CA THR A 244 5.64 -16.02 -0.90
C THR A 244 4.61 -15.21 -0.11
N THR A 245 5.07 -14.17 0.60
CA THR A 245 4.20 -13.27 1.36
C THR A 245 3.23 -12.52 0.44
N PHE A 246 3.70 -12.03 -0.70
CA PHE A 246 2.86 -11.39 -1.69
C PHE A 246 1.78 -12.34 -2.24
N MET A 247 2.15 -13.58 -2.60
CA MET A 247 1.20 -14.57 -3.12
C MET A 247 0.12 -14.96 -2.09
N LEU A 248 0.43 -14.87 -0.80
CA LEU A 248 -0.57 -15.05 0.25
C LEU A 248 -1.48 -13.82 0.34
N ALA A 249 -0.90 -12.62 0.33
CA ALA A 249 -1.64 -11.36 0.39
C ALA A 249 -2.57 -11.15 -0.81
N SER A 250 -2.17 -11.56 -2.01
CA SER A 250 -2.97 -11.42 -3.24
C SER A 250 -4.31 -12.18 -3.20
N ARG A 251 -4.47 -13.14 -2.28
CA ARG A 251 -5.76 -13.79 -2.02
C ARG A 251 -6.79 -12.89 -1.36
N ALA A 252 -6.35 -11.78 -0.76
CA ALA A 252 -7.21 -10.76 -0.19
C ALA A 252 -7.36 -9.54 -1.13
N PHE A 253 -6.91 -9.64 -2.39
CA PHE A 253 -7.12 -8.58 -3.36
C PHE A 253 -8.63 -8.45 -3.66
N PRO A 254 -9.22 -7.24 -3.56
CA PRO A 254 -10.65 -7.05 -3.82
C PRO A 254 -11.01 -7.27 -5.29
N GLU A 255 -12.30 -7.47 -5.57
CA GLU A 255 -12.79 -7.45 -6.95
C GLU A 255 -12.72 -6.02 -7.51
N TRP A 256 -12.52 -5.88 -8.83
CA TRP A 256 -12.41 -4.57 -9.46
C TRP A 256 -13.63 -3.68 -9.27
N GLN A 257 -14.82 -4.27 -9.19
CA GLN A 257 -16.05 -3.52 -8.91
C GLN A 257 -15.99 -2.80 -7.56
N ASP A 258 -15.40 -3.45 -6.54
CA ASP A 258 -15.22 -2.85 -5.21
C ASP A 258 -14.13 -1.77 -5.24
N ILE A 259 -13.05 -2.00 -5.99
CA ILE A 259 -11.97 -1.03 -6.18
C ILE A 259 -12.50 0.23 -6.90
N GLU A 260 -13.22 0.07 -8.00
CA GLU A 260 -13.79 1.18 -8.76
C GLU A 260 -14.76 2.01 -7.90
N ALA A 261 -15.60 1.35 -7.10
CA ALA A 261 -16.59 1.99 -6.24
C ALA A 261 -15.96 2.88 -5.15
N VAL A 262 -14.71 2.60 -4.73
CA VAL A 262 -13.99 3.43 -3.76
C VAL A 262 -13.12 4.52 -4.42
N LEU A 263 -12.87 4.42 -5.72
CA LEU A 263 -12.02 5.34 -6.47
C LEU A 263 -12.80 6.42 -7.23
N ALA A 264 -14.03 6.13 -7.68
CA ALA A 264 -14.86 7.07 -8.41
C ALA A 264 -16.36 6.80 -8.23
N SER A 265 -17.20 7.72 -8.72
CA SER A 265 -18.66 7.64 -8.58
C SER A 265 -19.34 6.62 -9.52
N ASN A 266 -18.67 6.25 -10.61
CA ASN A 266 -19.14 5.29 -11.60
C ASN A 266 -17.96 4.66 -12.35
N HIS A 267 -18.24 3.59 -13.09
CA HIS A 267 -17.25 2.82 -13.86
C HIS A 267 -16.54 3.69 -14.91
N GLU A 268 -17.26 4.50 -15.69
CA GLU A 268 -16.66 5.33 -16.75
C GLU A 268 -15.63 6.30 -16.19
N ASP A 269 -15.93 6.92 -15.05
CA ASP A 269 -15.04 7.82 -14.33
C ASP A 269 -13.82 7.09 -13.77
N ALA A 270 -14.00 5.89 -13.20
CA ALA A 270 -12.89 5.07 -12.72
C ALA A 270 -11.95 4.69 -13.87
N MET A 271 -12.48 4.22 -15.00
CA MET A 271 -11.70 3.85 -16.17
C MET A 271 -10.96 5.04 -16.80
N ALA A 272 -11.62 6.21 -16.87
CA ALA A 272 -10.98 7.44 -17.33
C ALA A 272 -9.83 7.88 -16.40
N ASP A 273 -10.01 7.75 -15.09
CA ASP A 273 -8.98 8.10 -14.10
C ASP A 273 -7.79 7.13 -14.13
N LEU A 274 -8.04 5.82 -14.22
CA LEU A 274 -6.98 4.81 -14.38
C LEU A 274 -6.14 5.10 -15.63
N ARG A 275 -6.80 5.39 -16.75
CA ARG A 275 -6.13 5.71 -18.02
C ARG A 275 -5.28 6.97 -17.90
N SER A 276 -5.85 8.05 -17.34
CA SER A 276 -5.12 9.30 -17.13
C SER A 276 -3.92 9.13 -16.20
N TRP A 277 -4.06 8.35 -15.12
CA TRP A 277 -2.99 8.10 -14.18
C TRP A 277 -1.84 7.34 -14.84
N VAL A 278 -2.16 6.26 -15.55
CA VAL A 278 -1.19 5.46 -16.31
C VAL A 278 -0.46 6.32 -17.36
N GLN A 279 -1.18 7.12 -18.14
CA GLN A 279 -0.60 8.02 -19.16
C GLN A 279 0.38 9.06 -18.60
N VAL A 280 0.15 9.54 -17.37
CA VAL A 280 1.05 10.49 -16.71
C VAL A 280 2.28 9.80 -16.15
N LEU A 281 2.10 8.65 -15.48
CA LEU A 281 3.21 8.03 -14.76
C LEU A 281 4.19 7.31 -15.67
N GLU A 282 3.77 6.78 -16.82
CA GLU A 282 4.68 6.13 -17.77
C GLU A 282 5.89 7.01 -18.15
N PRO A 283 5.71 8.22 -18.70
CA PRO A 283 6.86 9.08 -19.03
C PRO A 283 7.62 9.56 -17.79
N LEU A 284 6.95 9.70 -16.63
CA LEU A 284 7.63 10.02 -15.38
C LEU A 284 8.58 8.89 -14.95
N LEU A 285 8.11 7.64 -14.95
CA LEU A 285 8.92 6.50 -14.54
C LEU A 285 10.02 6.16 -15.55
N GLU A 286 9.84 6.52 -16.82
CA GLU A 286 10.88 6.46 -17.86
C GLU A 286 12.01 7.45 -17.56
N ARG A 287 11.69 8.71 -17.22
CA ARG A 287 12.69 9.71 -16.78
C ARG A 287 13.48 9.23 -15.57
N MET A 288 12.79 8.71 -14.56
CA MET A 288 13.43 8.14 -13.37
C MET A 288 14.35 6.97 -13.73
N ASP A 289 13.91 6.09 -14.63
CA ASP A 289 14.72 4.93 -15.06
C ASP A 289 16.00 5.38 -15.76
N ASN A 290 15.89 6.35 -16.67
CA ASN A 290 17.03 6.87 -17.41
C ASN A 290 18.06 7.48 -16.46
N ILE A 291 17.64 8.28 -15.47
CA ILE A 291 18.56 8.83 -14.47
C ILE A 291 19.22 7.71 -13.65
N ILE A 292 18.45 6.72 -13.19
CA ILE A 292 18.96 5.59 -12.40
C ILE A 292 19.97 4.76 -13.22
N GLN A 293 19.72 4.54 -14.52
CA GLN A 293 20.62 3.80 -15.39
C GLN A 293 21.89 4.60 -15.72
N ASP A 294 21.74 5.89 -16.05
CA ASP A 294 22.87 6.78 -16.36
C ASP A 294 23.88 6.86 -15.21
N LEU A 295 23.41 6.79 -13.97
CA LEU A 295 24.22 6.89 -12.77
C LEU A 295 24.68 5.53 -12.20
N ASP A 296 24.39 4.41 -12.89
CA ASP A 296 24.64 3.04 -12.41
C ASP A 296 24.05 2.79 -11.00
N LEU A 297 22.79 3.17 -10.78
CA LEU A 297 22.08 3.06 -9.49
C LEU A 297 20.97 1.99 -9.50
N ASN A 298 20.94 1.12 -10.52
CA ASN A 298 19.93 0.07 -10.62
C ASN A 298 20.32 -1.18 -9.81
N ASP A 299 20.03 -1.18 -8.51
CA ASP A 299 20.35 -2.31 -7.63
C ASP A 299 19.52 -3.55 -7.94
N MET A 300 20.16 -4.56 -8.53
CA MET A 300 19.53 -5.82 -8.93
C MET A 300 19.51 -6.88 -7.81
N ARG A 301 20.01 -6.56 -6.60
CA ARG A 301 19.93 -7.50 -5.47
C ARG A 301 18.47 -7.72 -5.10
N LYS A 302 18.18 -8.96 -4.72
CA LYS A 302 16.85 -9.32 -4.24
C LYS A 302 16.70 -8.93 -2.78
N SER A 303 15.52 -8.44 -2.41
CA SER A 303 15.14 -8.37 -1.00
C SER A 303 15.25 -9.75 -0.34
N ILE A 304 15.38 -9.78 0.98
CA ILE A 304 15.38 -11.05 1.74
C ILE A 304 13.97 -11.65 1.76
#